data_AF-A0A9E3QD86-F1
#
_entry.id   AF-A0A9E3QD86-F1
#
_cell.length_a   1.000
_cell.length_b   1.000
_cell.length_c   1.000
_cell.angle_alpha   90.00
_cell.angle_beta   90.00
_cell.angle_gamma   90.00
#
_symmetry.space_group_name_H-M   'P 1'
#
loop_
_entity.id
_entity.type
_entity.pdbx_description
1 polymer ?
#
loop_
_entity_poly.entity_id
_entity_poly.type
_entity_poly.pdbx_seq_one_letter_code
_entity_poly.pdbx_strand_id
1 'polypeptide(L)' 'MSSVFHLGTTPPAPTTARKLPRSFYDRDTQVVARELLGKLLVHRVEGDLRVGRIVETEAYLGPHDLASHSSRGRTPRTE' A
#
# COMPACT_ATOMS: atom_id res chain seq x y z
N MET A 1 34.74 -8.02 28.59
CA MET A 1 33.67 -8.47 27.68
C MET A 1 32.37 -8.57 28.46
N SER A 2 31.39 -7.73 28.14
CA SER A 2 29.95 -8.05 28.23
C SER A 2 29.20 -6.84 27.69
N SER A 3 28.99 -6.87 26.38
CA SER A 3 28.11 -5.94 25.67
C SER A 3 26.68 -6.28 26.08
N VAL A 4 26.07 -5.40 26.85
CA VAL A 4 24.68 -5.53 27.28
C VAL A 4 23.81 -5.10 26.10
N PHE A 5 23.39 -6.07 25.28
CA PHE A 5 22.38 -5.85 24.25
C PHE A 5 21.08 -5.50 24.97
N HIS A 6 20.73 -4.21 24.99
CA HIS A 6 19.39 -3.78 25.34
C HIS A 6 18.45 -4.38 24.30
N LEU A 7 17.64 -5.34 24.72
CA LEU A 7 16.44 -5.76 23.99
C LEU A 7 15.55 -4.53 23.90
N GLY A 8 15.67 -3.82 22.78
CA GLY A 8 14.74 -2.75 22.45
C GLY A 8 13.34 -3.34 22.51
N THR A 9 12.52 -2.84 23.43
CA THR A 9 11.09 -3.12 23.40
C THR A 9 10.57 -2.65 22.06
N THR A 10 10.19 -3.59 21.19
CA THR A 10 9.52 -3.28 19.93
C THR A 10 8.37 -2.33 20.25
N PRO A 11 8.35 -1.10 19.69
CA PRO A 11 7.28 -0.18 19.97
C PRO A 11 5.95 -0.85 19.62
N PRO A 12 4.90 -0.70 20.46
CA PRO A 12 3.60 -1.30 20.17
C PRO A 12 3.16 -0.84 18.78
N ALA A 13 2.79 -1.82 17.95
CA ALA A 13 2.25 -1.57 16.63
C ALA A 13 1.15 -0.49 16.70
N PRO A 14 1.14 0.53 15.81
CA PRO A 14 0.12 1.58 15.80
C PRO A 14 -1.27 0.94 15.84
N THR A 15 -1.92 1.04 17.00
CA THR A 15 -3.10 0.25 17.36
C THR A 15 -4.40 0.81 16.74
N THR A 16 -4.30 1.87 15.93
CA THR A 16 -5.47 2.67 15.49
C THR A 16 -5.57 2.86 13.97
N ALA A 17 -4.70 2.24 13.16
CA ALA A 17 -4.79 2.33 11.70
C ALA A 17 -5.98 1.50 11.18
N ARG A 18 -7.14 2.13 11.03
CA ARG A 18 -8.32 1.50 10.40
C ARG A 18 -8.07 1.31 8.91
N LYS A 19 -8.24 0.08 8.42
CA LYS A 19 -8.23 -0.19 6.97
C LYS A 19 -9.27 0.67 6.26
N LEU A 20 -8.91 1.20 5.10
CA LEU A 20 -9.86 1.92 4.26
C LEU A 20 -10.95 0.94 3.79
N PRO A 21 -12.23 1.36 3.75
CA PRO A 21 -13.33 0.51 3.33
C PRO A 21 -13.25 0.18 1.83
N ARG A 22 -13.93 -0.88 1.38
CA ARG A 22 -13.97 -1.24 -0.05
C ARG A 22 -14.47 -0.08 -0.93
N SER A 23 -15.44 0.69 -0.43
CA SER A 23 -15.99 1.89 -1.10
C SER A 23 -14.97 3.01 -1.33
N PHE A 24 -13.86 3.03 -0.59
CA PHE A 24 -12.76 3.95 -0.88
C PHE A 24 -12.06 3.60 -2.21
N TYR A 25 -11.92 2.30 -2.49
CA TYR A 25 -11.24 1.79 -3.69
C TYR A 25 -12.17 1.66 -4.90
N ASP A 26 -13.48 1.50 -4.66
CA ASP A 26 -14.50 1.35 -5.70
C ASP A 26 -14.96 2.70 -6.26
N ARG A 27 -14.01 3.46 -6.79
CA ARG A 27 -14.18 4.81 -7.35
C ARG A 27 -13.26 4.97 -8.56
N ASP A 28 -13.38 6.11 -9.24
CA ASP A 28 -12.48 6.46 -10.34
C ASP A 28 -11.00 6.38 -9.94
N THR A 29 -10.18 5.72 -10.77
CA THR A 29 -8.77 5.44 -10.49
C THR A 29 -7.96 6.71 -10.21
N GLN A 30 -8.24 7.82 -10.90
CA GLN A 30 -7.51 9.08 -10.69
C GLN A 30 -7.84 9.69 -9.33
N VAL A 31 -9.11 9.63 -8.91
CA VAL A 31 -9.56 10.08 -7.59
C VAL A 31 -8.87 9.26 -6.51
N VAL A 32 -8.89 7.94 -6.64
CA VAL A 32 -8.26 7.04 -5.67
C VAL A 32 -6.75 7.28 -5.58
N ALA A 33 -6.05 7.40 -6.71
CA ALA A 33 -4.61 7.66 -6.73
C ALA A 33 -4.25 8.94 -5.97
N ARG A 34 -4.92 10.06 -6.25
CA ARG A 34 -4.68 11.33 -5.55
C ARG A 34 -4.97 11.22 -4.05
N GLU A 35 -6.06 10.57 -3.67
CA GLU A 35 -6.45 10.44 -2.25
C GLU A 35 -5.65 9.41 -1.46
N LEU A 36 -4.92 8.52 -2.14
CA LEU A 36 -3.98 7.58 -1.52
C LEU A 36 -2.72 8.29 -1.00
N LEU A 37 -2.35 9.44 -1.56
CA LEU A 37 -1.24 10.23 -1.05
C LEU A 37 -1.45 10.58 0.44
N GLY A 38 -0.39 10.38 1.22
CA GLY A 38 -0.41 10.57 2.68
C GLY A 38 -1.03 9.42 3.48
N LYS A 39 -1.68 8.44 2.84
CA LYS A 39 -2.17 7.22 3.51
C LYS A 39 -1.01 6.30 3.89
N LEU A 40 -1.27 5.37 4.80
CA LEU A 40 -0.28 4.39 5.26
C LEU A 40 -0.49 3.06 4.56
N LEU A 41 0.56 2.53 3.95
CA LEU A 41 0.66 1.13 3.57
C LEU A 41 1.19 0.35 4.78
N VAL A 42 0.42 -0.63 5.22
CA VAL A 42 0.71 -1.44 6.40
C VAL A 42 0.86 -2.89 5.98
N HIS A 43 2.03 -3.47 6.22
CA HIS A 43 2.35 -4.85 5.87
C HIS A 43 2.84 -5.60 7.11
N ARG A 44 2.19 -6.71 7.45
CA ARG A 44 2.62 -7.59 8.55
C ARG A 44 3.31 -8.81 7.96
N VAL A 45 4.56 -9.05 8.35
CA VAL A 45 5.38 -10.19 7.88
C VAL A 45 6.07 -10.78 9.09
N GLU A 46 5.95 -12.10 9.29
CA GLU A 46 6.64 -12.83 10.37
C GLU A 46 6.41 -12.24 11.79
N GLY A 47 5.24 -11.62 12.00
CA GLY A 47 4.89 -10.94 13.26
C GLY A 47 5.24 -9.46 13.29
N ASP A 48 6.23 -9.02 12.52
CA ASP A 48 6.67 -7.63 12.44
C ASP A 48 5.73 -6.77 11.59
N LEU A 49 5.60 -5.50 11.98
CA LEU A 49 4.84 -4.50 11.25
C LEU A 49 5.76 -3.56 10.48
N ARG A 50 5.60 -3.53 9.16
CA ARG A 50 6.24 -2.57 8.26
C ARG A 50 5.20 -1.53 7.84
N VAL A 51 5.52 -0.26 8.03
CA VAL A 51 4.60 0.86 7.73
C VAL A 51 5.34 1.88 6.87
N GLY A 52 4.73 2.26 5.75
CA GLY A 52 5.22 3.32 4.88
C GLY A 52 4.11 4.32 4.58
N ARG A 53 4.47 5.60 4.46
CA ARG A 53 3.55 6.63 3.93
C ARG A 53 3.63 6.62 2.40
N ILE A 54 2.49 6.61 1.74
CA ILE A 54 2.40 6.75 0.29
C ILE A 54 2.72 8.20 -0.06
N VAL A 55 3.78 8.42 -0.82
CA VAL A 55 4.25 9.76 -1.24
C VAL A 55 4.09 9.98 -2.74
N GLU A 56 3.85 8.92 -3.50
CA GLU A 56 3.71 8.93 -4.95
C GLU A 56 2.72 7.85 -5.38
N THR A 57 1.96 8.13 -6.45
CA THR A 57 0.98 7.22 -7.05
C THR A 57 0.85 7.49 -8.54
N GLU A 58 0.64 6.45 -9.33
CA GLU A 58 0.29 6.54 -10.75
C GLU A 58 -1.11 5.95 -10.98
N ALA A 59 -1.86 6.51 -11.94
CA ALA A 59 -3.19 6.05 -12.32
C ALA A 59 -3.18 5.55 -13.78
N TYR A 60 -3.51 4.28 -13.96
CA TYR A 60 -3.63 3.66 -15.28
C TYR A 60 -5.10 3.43 -15.63
N LEU A 61 -5.54 3.90 -16.81
CA LEU A 61 -6.98 4.08 -17.12
C LEU A 61 -7.61 2.95 -17.96
N GLY A 62 -7.03 1.76 -17.89
CA GLY A 62 -7.59 0.59 -18.57
C GLY A 62 -7.14 0.44 -20.03
N PRO A 63 -7.93 -0.23 -20.88
CA PRO A 63 -7.50 -0.66 -22.22
C PRO A 63 -7.12 0.47 -23.19
N HIS A 64 -7.64 1.68 -22.99
CA HIS A 64 -7.36 2.84 -23.84
C HIS A 64 -6.07 3.56 -23.45
N ASP A 65 -5.53 3.27 -22.27
CA ASP A 65 -4.26 3.81 -21.81
C ASP A 65 -3.12 2.91 -22.29
N LEU A 66 -2.38 3.37 -23.31
CA LEU A 66 -1.29 2.60 -23.92
C LEU A 66 -0.10 2.35 -22.98
N ALA A 67 0.03 3.12 -21.90
CA ALA A 67 1.03 2.87 -20.86
C ALA A 67 0.56 1.76 -19.90
N SER A 68 -0.74 1.47 -19.83
CA SER A 68 -1.28 0.40 -19.00
C SER A 68 -1.00 -0.97 -19.59
N HIS A 69 -0.65 -1.93 -18.75
CA HIS A 69 -0.62 -3.34 -19.16
C HIS A 69 -1.99 -3.86 -19.64
N SER A 70 -3.08 -3.27 -19.14
CA SER A 70 -4.43 -3.66 -19.54
C SER A 70 -4.79 -3.25 -20.98
N SER A 71 -3.98 -2.42 -21.65
CA SER A 71 -4.07 -2.16 -23.10
C SER A 71 -3.95 -3.41 -23.94
N ARG A 72 -3.29 -4.47 -23.43
CA ARG A 72 -3.18 -5.79 -24.07
C ARG A 72 -4.31 -6.74 -23.69
N GLY A 73 -5.35 -6.25 -23.01
CA GLY A 73 -6.40 -7.05 -22.43
C GLY A 73 -5.96 -7.78 -21.15
N ARG A 74 -6.83 -8.67 -20.66
CA ARG A 74 -6.57 -9.51 -19.49
C ARG A 74 -5.63 -10.66 -19.85
N THR A 75 -4.63 -10.90 -19.01
CA THR A 75 -3.67 -12.00 -19.13
C THR A 75 -3.54 -12.68 -17.76
N PRO A 76 -3.00 -13.90 -17.64
CA PRO A 76 -2.78 -14.54 -16.33
C PRO A 76 -1.93 -13.72 -15.36
N ARG A 77 -1.09 -12.80 -15.86
CA ARG A 77 -0.29 -11.89 -15.03
C ARG A 77 -1.09 -10.68 -14.52
N THR A 78 -2.20 -10.33 -15.17
CA THR A 78 -2.95 -9.08 -14.97
C THR A 78 -4.42 -9.30 -14.59
N GLU A 79 -4.76 -10.52 -14.14
CA GLU A 79 -6.08 -10.87 -13.61
C GLU A 79 -6.23 -10.61 -12.11
#